data_AF-A0A840V5K7-F1
#
_entry.id   AF-A0A840V5K7-F1
#
_cell.length_a   1.000
_cell.length_b   1.000
_cell.length_c   1.000
_cell.angle_alpha   90.00
_cell.angle_beta   90.00
_cell.angle_gamma   90.00
#
_symmetry.space_group_name_H-M   'P 1'
#
loop_
_entity.id
_entity.type
_entity.pdbx_description
1 polymer ?
#
loop_
_entity_poly.entity_id
_entity_poly.type
_entity_poly.pdbx_seq_one_letter_code
_entity_poly.pdbx_strand_id
1 'polypeptide(L)'
;MKTIATILVLASGMLMPILAEQTTIRIDARYEGVDVKWLSDLSPNTREVIKATGGTLRLPAVTAKAGETATIEVIQEFHTGTPTPKESVVPCGVVVDWSPEPVGGAIRISGKNLLRRTTNKNADGVATRFETQEAWINLNLEDGATKLVELEDGGKMFITATLVDSSGRPVKK
;
A
#
# COMPACT_ATOMS: atom_id res chain seq x y z
N MET A 1 -30.40 70.11 11.94
CA MET A 1 -30.69 69.09 10.91
C MET A 1 -29.52 69.00 9.93
N LYS A 2 -28.67 67.99 10.06
CA LYS A 2 -27.82 67.43 8.99
C LYS A 2 -27.60 65.96 9.33
N THR A 3 -28.26 65.08 8.58
CA THR A 3 -28.13 63.62 8.68
C THR A 3 -26.95 63.20 7.81
N ILE A 4 -25.93 62.56 8.39
CA ILE A 4 -24.83 61.95 7.63
C ILE A 4 -25.07 60.44 7.67
N ALA A 5 -25.35 59.86 6.51
CA ALA A 5 -25.41 58.42 6.32
C ALA A 5 -23.97 57.90 6.15
N THR A 6 -23.52 57.02 7.04
CA THR A 6 -22.30 56.25 6.86
C THR A 6 -22.67 54.87 6.34
N ILE A 7 -22.37 54.62 5.08
CA ILE A 7 -22.42 53.29 4.46
C ILE A 7 -21.18 52.55 4.93
N LEU A 8 -21.36 51.57 5.82
CA LEU A 8 -20.31 50.62 6.19
C LEU A 8 -20.25 49.54 5.10
N VAL A 9 -19.23 49.63 4.24
CA VAL A 9 -18.91 48.54 3.30
C VAL A 9 -18.27 47.42 4.12
N LEU A 10 -19.04 46.38 4.41
CA LEU A 10 -18.51 45.09 4.83
C LEU A 10 -17.70 44.53 3.66
N ALA A 11 -16.39 44.72 3.70
CA ALA A 11 -15.47 43.96 2.87
C ALA A 11 -15.61 42.49 3.28
N SER A 12 -16.35 41.73 2.48
CA SER A 12 -16.36 40.27 2.50
C SER A 12 -14.93 39.78 2.28
N GLY A 13 -14.21 39.57 3.37
CA GLY A 13 -12.95 38.85 3.35
C GLY A 13 -13.21 37.46 2.79
N MET A 14 -12.78 37.24 1.56
CA MET A 14 -12.71 35.90 0.99
C MET A 14 -11.80 35.08 1.91
N LEU A 15 -12.41 34.20 2.71
CA LEU A 15 -11.70 33.08 3.31
C LEU A 15 -11.20 32.25 2.12
N MET A 16 -9.94 32.46 1.72
CA MET A 16 -9.27 31.46 0.90
C MET A 16 -9.28 30.18 1.73
N PRO A 17 -9.78 29.05 1.20
CA PRO A 17 -9.55 27.78 1.85
C PRO A 17 -8.03 27.60 1.91
N ILE A 18 -7.46 27.68 3.10
CA ILE A 18 -6.13 27.15 3.36
C ILE A 18 -6.26 25.69 2.94
N LEU A 19 -5.63 25.33 1.82
CA LEU A 19 -5.46 23.94 1.43
C LEU A 19 -4.65 23.33 2.56
N ALA A 20 -5.31 22.69 3.53
CA ALA A 20 -4.63 21.93 4.54
C ALA A 20 -3.78 20.91 3.79
N GLU A 21 -2.46 20.99 3.93
CA GLU A 21 -1.52 20.08 3.28
C GLU A 21 -1.94 18.67 3.69
N GLN A 22 -2.37 17.86 2.71
CA GLN A 22 -2.87 16.52 3.00
C GLN A 22 -1.76 15.72 3.67
N THR A 23 -2.07 15.19 4.85
CA THR A 23 -1.15 14.38 5.64
C THR A 23 -0.59 13.24 4.80
N THR A 24 0.73 13.16 4.69
CA THR A 24 1.42 12.08 3.97
C THR A 24 1.87 11.01 4.96
N ILE A 25 1.65 9.76 4.59
CA ILE A 25 1.86 8.59 5.44
C ILE A 25 2.76 7.63 4.69
N ARG A 26 3.89 7.28 5.30
CA ARG A 26 4.77 6.21 4.84
C ARG A 26 4.30 4.89 5.45
N ILE A 27 4.18 3.87 4.63
CA ILE A 27 3.82 2.51 5.01
C ILE A 27 4.98 1.57 4.67
N ASP A 28 5.41 0.81 5.67
CA ASP A 28 6.44 -0.22 5.52
C ASP A 28 5.82 -1.59 5.86
N ALA A 29 6.16 -2.61 5.05
CA ALA A 29 5.70 -3.97 5.26
C ALA A 29 6.85 -4.97 5.22
N ARG A 30 6.80 -5.95 6.13
CA ARG A 30 7.68 -7.11 6.12
C ARG A 30 6.91 -8.38 6.45
N TYR A 31 7.40 -9.49 5.92
CA TYR A 31 6.89 -10.82 6.20
C TYR A 31 7.94 -11.66 6.92
N GLU A 32 7.50 -12.46 7.88
CA GLU A 32 8.32 -13.44 8.58
C GLU A 32 7.59 -14.79 8.58
N GLY A 33 8.33 -15.87 8.37
CA GLY A 33 7.75 -17.22 8.35
C GLY A 33 6.83 -17.51 7.15
N VAL A 34 6.72 -16.59 6.19
CA VAL A 34 6.01 -16.81 4.92
C VAL A 34 6.81 -17.76 4.05
N ASP A 35 6.13 -18.74 3.47
CA ASP A 35 6.76 -19.72 2.58
C ASP A 35 7.30 -19.03 1.32
N VAL A 36 8.60 -19.23 1.04
CA VAL A 36 9.26 -18.66 -0.15
C VAL A 36 8.66 -19.16 -1.45
N LYS A 37 7.83 -20.21 -1.44
CA LYS A 37 7.02 -20.65 -2.59
C LYS A 37 6.19 -19.51 -3.18
N TRP A 38 5.72 -18.55 -2.37
CA TRP A 38 4.93 -17.41 -2.86
C TRP A 38 5.73 -16.49 -3.78
N LEU A 39 7.06 -16.58 -3.75
CA LEU A 39 7.96 -15.83 -4.61
C LEU A 39 8.53 -16.68 -5.76
N SER A 40 8.12 -17.95 -5.89
CA SER A 40 8.75 -18.93 -6.80
C SER A 40 8.69 -18.53 -8.27
N ASP A 41 7.71 -17.71 -8.63
CA ASP A 41 7.46 -17.28 -10.00
C ASP A 41 8.07 -15.91 -10.34
N LEU A 42 8.60 -15.21 -9.33
CA LEU A 42 9.31 -13.96 -9.55
C LEU A 42 10.66 -14.21 -10.22
N SER A 43 10.99 -13.38 -11.21
CA SER A 43 12.32 -13.34 -11.79
C SER A 43 13.37 -12.94 -10.74
N PRO A 44 14.66 -13.31 -10.91
CA PRO A 44 15.73 -12.88 -9.99
C PRO A 44 15.73 -11.37 -9.76
N ASN A 45 15.60 -10.56 -10.82
CA ASN A 45 15.58 -9.09 -10.74
C ASN A 45 14.37 -8.58 -9.93
N THR A 46 13.20 -9.18 -10.12
CA THR A 46 11.99 -8.82 -9.37
C THR A 46 12.14 -9.20 -7.89
N ARG A 47 12.84 -10.29 -7.58
CA ARG A 47 13.13 -10.70 -6.20
C ARG A 47 14.12 -9.79 -5.49
N GLU A 48 15.06 -9.15 -6.19
CA GLU A 48 16.01 -8.20 -5.58
C GLU A 48 15.33 -7.00 -4.93
N VAL A 49 14.14 -6.63 -5.43
CA VAL A 49 13.27 -5.61 -4.82
C VAL A 49 12.84 -6.02 -3.40
N ILE A 50 12.73 -7.33 -3.13
CA ILE A 50 12.45 -7.89 -1.82
C ILE A 50 13.76 -8.18 -1.12
N LYS A 51 14.06 -7.41 -0.06
CA LYS A 51 15.22 -7.71 0.77
C LYS A 51 14.89 -8.93 1.63
N ALA A 52 15.41 -10.08 1.22
CA ALA A 52 15.38 -11.31 2.01
C ALA A 52 16.63 -11.35 2.92
N THR A 53 16.44 -11.24 4.23
CA THR A 53 17.53 -11.37 5.20
C THR A 53 17.05 -12.18 6.39
N GLY A 54 17.74 -13.27 6.71
CA GLY A 54 17.42 -14.10 7.89
C GLY A 54 15.99 -14.66 7.91
N GLY A 55 15.40 -14.96 6.74
CA GLY A 55 14.02 -15.46 6.65
C GLY A 55 12.94 -14.37 6.74
N THR A 56 13.32 -13.09 6.78
CA THR A 56 12.40 -11.95 6.66
C THR A 56 12.40 -11.42 5.24
N LEU A 57 11.22 -11.25 4.66
CA LEU A 57 11.01 -10.61 3.36
C LEU A 57 10.55 -9.17 3.60
N ARG A 58 11.28 -8.17 3.09
CA ARG A 58 10.87 -6.76 3.19
C ARG A 58 10.41 -6.24 1.84
N LEU A 59 9.21 -5.69 1.80
CA LEU A 59 8.70 -4.97 0.63
C LEU A 59 9.32 -3.56 0.55
N PRO A 60 9.28 -2.92 -0.63
CA PRO A 60 9.47 -1.49 -0.74
C PRO A 60 8.50 -0.73 0.18
N ALA A 61 8.98 0.34 0.79
CA ALA A 61 8.12 1.27 1.48
C ALA A 61 7.36 2.13 0.46
N VAL A 62 6.12 2.48 0.77
CA VAL A 62 5.30 3.38 -0.05
C VAL A 62 4.83 4.56 0.76
N THR A 63 4.57 5.66 0.08
CA THR A 63 3.98 6.86 0.67
C THR A 63 2.67 7.17 -0.02
N ALA A 64 1.62 7.41 0.75
CA ALA A 64 0.35 7.90 0.24
C ALA A 64 -0.16 9.06 1.08
N LYS A 65 -0.99 9.90 0.46
CA LYS A 65 -1.75 10.90 1.20
C LYS A 65 -2.89 10.22 1.94
N ALA A 66 -3.36 10.86 2.99
CA ALA A 66 -4.52 10.41 3.74
C ALA A 66 -5.73 10.15 2.82
N GLY A 67 -6.29 8.94 2.90
CA GLY A 67 -7.42 8.47 2.10
C GLY A 67 -7.08 7.98 0.69
N GLU A 68 -5.83 8.15 0.22
CA GLU A 68 -5.39 7.64 -1.09
C GLU A 68 -4.83 6.22 -0.97
N THR A 69 -5.14 5.36 -1.95
CA THR A 69 -4.58 4.00 -1.98
C THR A 69 -3.12 4.03 -2.44
N ALA A 70 -2.23 3.48 -1.62
CA ALA A 70 -0.88 3.12 -1.99
C ALA A 70 -0.86 1.68 -2.51
N THR A 71 -0.20 1.45 -3.63
CA THR A 71 -0.05 0.12 -4.22
C THR A 71 1.42 -0.31 -4.19
N ILE A 72 1.69 -1.53 -3.69
CA ILE A 72 2.99 -2.22 -3.83
C ILE A 72 2.76 -3.45 -4.70
N GLU A 73 3.46 -3.51 -5.82
CA GLU A 73 3.47 -4.68 -6.69
C GLU A 73 4.89 -5.21 -6.83
N VAL A 74 5.08 -6.44 -6.36
CA VAL A 74 6.28 -7.22 -6.65
C VAL A 74 5.83 -8.49 -7.34
N ILE A 75 5.66 -8.39 -8.66
CA ILE A 75 4.95 -9.38 -9.46
C ILE A 75 5.69 -9.79 -10.72
N GLN A 76 5.32 -10.95 -11.24
CA GLN A 76 5.57 -11.42 -12.58
C GLN A 76 4.22 -11.75 -13.21
N GLU A 77 3.97 -11.26 -14.42
CA GLU A 77 2.75 -11.54 -15.16
C GLU A 77 2.86 -12.87 -15.91
N PHE A 78 1.76 -13.63 -15.92
CA PHE A 78 1.63 -14.89 -16.63
C PHE A 78 0.44 -14.87 -17.57
N HIS A 79 0.64 -15.40 -18.77
CA HIS A 79 -0.39 -15.66 -19.77
C HIS A 79 -1.24 -16.86 -19.34
N THR A 80 -2.54 -16.83 -19.65
CA THR A 80 -3.50 -17.88 -19.28
C THR A 80 -3.88 -18.82 -20.45
N GLY A 81 -3.35 -18.53 -21.62
CA GLY A 81 -3.51 -19.22 -22.89
C GLY A 81 -2.38 -18.85 -23.87
N THR A 82 -2.60 -19.07 -25.16
CA THR A 82 -1.62 -18.73 -26.20
C THR A 82 -1.53 -17.20 -26.37
N PRO A 83 -0.32 -16.60 -26.43
CA PRO A 83 -0.10 -15.17 -26.63
C PRO A 83 -0.93 -14.59 -27.78
N THR A 84 -1.97 -13.83 -27.43
CA THR A 84 -2.77 -13.05 -28.38
C THR A 84 -3.00 -11.63 -27.83
N PRO A 85 -3.27 -10.62 -28.68
CA PRO A 85 -3.46 -9.24 -28.22
C PRO A 85 -4.62 -9.03 -27.23
N LYS A 86 -5.51 -10.02 -27.05
CA LYS A 86 -6.68 -9.95 -26.16
C LYS A 86 -6.55 -10.88 -24.95
N GLU A 87 -5.38 -11.47 -24.75
CA GLU A 87 -5.22 -12.50 -23.75
C GLU A 87 -5.18 -11.92 -22.33
N SER A 88 -5.71 -12.67 -21.36
CA SER A 88 -5.70 -12.27 -19.96
C SER A 88 -4.36 -12.61 -19.33
N VAL A 89 -3.73 -11.61 -18.72
CA VAL A 89 -2.54 -11.76 -17.88
C VAL A 89 -2.95 -11.84 -16.42
N VAL A 90 -2.25 -12.67 -15.65
CA VAL A 90 -2.47 -12.83 -14.21
C VAL A 90 -1.18 -12.48 -13.47
N PRO A 91 -1.18 -11.48 -12.57
CA PRO A 91 -0.01 -11.14 -11.78
C PRO A 91 0.20 -12.17 -10.67
N CYS A 92 1.41 -12.72 -10.59
CA CYS A 92 1.87 -13.64 -9.55
C CYS A 92 3.01 -12.99 -8.75
N GLY A 93 2.97 -13.09 -7.44
CA GLY A 93 3.89 -12.44 -6.51
C GLY A 93 3.12 -11.84 -5.35
N VAL A 94 3.55 -10.65 -4.94
CA VAL A 94 2.94 -9.88 -3.85
C VAL A 94 2.27 -8.63 -4.42
N VAL A 95 0.99 -8.46 -4.12
CA VAL A 95 0.23 -7.23 -4.41
C VAL A 95 -0.34 -6.71 -3.11
N VAL A 96 -0.20 -5.41 -2.88
CA VAL A 96 -0.69 -4.73 -1.69
C VAL A 96 -1.38 -3.46 -2.12
N ASP A 97 -2.63 -3.28 -1.70
CA ASP A 97 -3.41 -2.06 -1.92
C ASP A 97 -3.89 -1.56 -0.56
N TRP A 98 -3.30 -0.50 -0.04
CA TRP A 98 -3.60 0.03 1.29
C TRP A 98 -3.89 1.52 1.27
N SER A 99 -4.97 1.91 1.92
CA SER A 99 -5.38 3.30 2.12
C SER A 99 -5.16 3.67 3.58
N PRO A 100 -4.24 4.61 3.88
CA PRO A 100 -4.02 5.09 5.24
C PRO A 100 -4.86 6.33 5.55
N GLU A 101 -5.42 6.44 6.74
CA GLU A 101 -6.22 7.58 7.20
C GLU A 101 -5.88 7.96 8.65
N PRO A 102 -5.57 9.23 8.96
CA PRO A 102 -5.47 9.70 10.33
C PRO A 102 -6.84 9.68 11.03
N VAL A 103 -6.97 8.95 12.14
CA VAL A 103 -8.21 8.85 12.92
C VAL A 103 -7.88 8.97 14.40
N GLY A 104 -8.36 10.03 15.05
CA GLY A 104 -8.29 10.17 16.51
C GLY A 104 -6.87 10.12 17.10
N GLY A 105 -5.86 10.61 16.36
CA GLY A 105 -4.44 10.56 16.78
C GLY A 105 -3.71 9.25 16.44
N ALA A 106 -4.41 8.28 15.85
CA ALA A 106 -3.85 7.07 15.25
C ALA A 106 -3.88 7.15 13.71
N ILE A 107 -3.29 6.17 13.06
CA ILE A 107 -3.38 5.90 11.64
C ILE A 107 -4.18 4.62 11.46
N ARG A 108 -5.30 4.71 10.74
CA ARG A 108 -6.04 3.55 10.24
C ARG A 108 -5.43 3.12 8.91
N ILE A 109 -5.09 1.85 8.76
CA ILE A 109 -4.76 1.25 7.46
C ILE A 109 -5.88 0.28 7.11
N SER A 110 -6.46 0.46 5.92
CA SER A 110 -7.39 -0.50 5.36
C SER A 110 -7.02 -0.90 3.94
N GLY A 111 -7.31 -2.14 3.56
CA GLY A 111 -7.17 -2.56 2.17
C GLY A 111 -6.86 -4.04 2.04
N LYS A 112 -6.21 -4.42 0.95
CA LYS A 112 -6.01 -5.80 0.55
C LYS A 112 -4.52 -6.14 0.45
N ASN A 113 -4.21 -7.33 0.90
CA ASN A 113 -2.95 -8.00 0.64
C ASN A 113 -3.22 -9.28 -0.15
N LEU A 114 -2.44 -9.52 -1.19
CA LEU A 114 -2.59 -10.68 -2.06
C LEU A 114 -1.22 -11.30 -2.34
N LEU A 115 -1.11 -12.59 -2.04
CA LEU A 115 -0.03 -13.46 -2.50
C LEU A 115 -0.60 -14.38 -3.56
N ARG A 116 0.05 -14.48 -4.71
CA ARG A 116 -0.36 -15.40 -5.77
C ARG A 116 0.83 -16.07 -6.42
N ARG A 117 0.69 -17.35 -6.75
CA ARG A 117 1.67 -18.08 -7.55
C ARG A 117 1.00 -19.03 -8.53
N THR A 118 1.73 -19.44 -9.53
CA THR A 118 1.34 -20.53 -10.44
C THR A 118 1.48 -21.88 -9.71
N THR A 119 0.53 -22.79 -9.96
CA THR A 119 0.63 -24.20 -9.55
C THR A 119 0.75 -25.14 -10.72
N ASN A 120 0.48 -24.65 -11.93
CA ASN A 120 0.74 -25.34 -13.18
C ASN A 120 1.18 -24.32 -14.23
N LYS A 121 2.39 -24.50 -14.76
CA LYS A 121 2.95 -23.72 -15.87
C LYS A 121 3.56 -24.63 -16.93
N ASN A 122 3.25 -24.33 -18.19
CA ASN A 122 3.86 -24.99 -19.34
C ASN A 122 5.22 -24.35 -19.66
N ALA A 123 6.03 -25.04 -20.48
CA ALA A 123 7.35 -24.55 -20.90
C ALA A 123 7.28 -23.19 -21.63
N ASP A 124 6.15 -22.91 -22.29
CA ASP A 124 5.93 -21.69 -23.07
C ASP A 124 5.51 -20.46 -22.22
N GLY A 125 5.58 -20.56 -20.89
CA GLY A 125 5.24 -19.45 -19.98
C GLY A 125 3.73 -19.25 -19.73
N VAL A 126 2.90 -20.16 -20.25
CA VAL A 126 1.45 -20.19 -20.02
C VAL A 126 1.14 -20.90 -18.70
N ALA A 127 0.38 -20.23 -17.82
CA ALA A 127 -0.08 -20.78 -16.55
C ALA A 127 -1.59 -20.99 -16.55
N THR A 128 -2.03 -22.18 -16.16
CA THR A 128 -3.46 -22.56 -16.19
C THR A 128 -4.09 -22.67 -14.80
N ARG A 129 -3.26 -22.68 -13.75
CA ARG A 129 -3.72 -22.80 -12.36
C ARG A 129 -2.88 -21.92 -11.45
N PHE A 130 -3.57 -21.33 -10.47
CA PHE A 130 -2.99 -20.39 -9.52
C PHE A 130 -3.42 -20.77 -8.09
N GLU A 131 -2.51 -20.57 -7.15
CA GLU A 131 -2.78 -20.56 -5.72
C GLU A 131 -2.79 -19.10 -5.28
N THR A 132 -3.82 -18.67 -4.54
CA THR A 132 -3.95 -17.30 -4.05
C THR A 132 -4.23 -17.34 -2.56
N GLN A 133 -3.57 -16.46 -1.83
CA GLN A 133 -3.82 -16.17 -0.43
C GLN A 133 -4.10 -14.68 -0.30
N GLU A 134 -5.18 -14.33 0.39
CA GLU A 134 -5.67 -12.96 0.49
C GLU A 134 -5.92 -12.60 1.94
N ALA A 135 -5.51 -11.41 2.34
CA ALA A 135 -5.81 -10.86 3.66
C ALA A 135 -6.41 -9.45 3.51
N TRP A 136 -7.59 -9.25 4.10
CA TRP A 136 -8.20 -7.94 4.25
C TRP A 136 -7.73 -7.29 5.54
N ILE A 137 -7.12 -6.12 5.40
CA ILE A 137 -6.49 -5.39 6.49
C ILE A 137 -7.44 -4.27 6.90
N ASN A 138 -7.64 -4.13 8.21
CA ASN A 138 -8.29 -2.98 8.83
C ASN A 138 -7.71 -2.80 10.23
N LEU A 139 -6.65 -2.02 10.34
CA LEU A 139 -5.84 -1.88 11.55
C LEU A 139 -5.78 -0.42 11.99
N ASN A 140 -5.79 -0.20 13.29
CA ASN A 140 -5.43 1.08 13.89
C ASN A 140 -4.05 0.96 14.53
N LEU A 141 -3.14 1.86 14.19
CA LEU A 141 -1.78 1.91 14.71
C LEU A 141 -1.43 3.34 15.13
N GLU A 142 -0.71 3.47 16.22
CA GLU A 142 -0.08 4.73 16.56
C GLU A 142 1.01 5.08 15.52
N ASP A 143 1.27 6.37 15.36
CA ASP A 143 2.34 6.84 14.47
C ASP A 143 3.71 6.22 14.83
N GLY A 144 4.32 5.53 13.86
CA GLY A 144 5.57 4.79 13.99
C GLY A 144 5.42 3.38 14.56
N ALA A 145 4.23 2.97 15.00
CA ALA A 145 4.00 1.65 15.58
C ALA A 145 3.85 0.56 14.51
N THR A 146 4.26 -0.66 14.89
CA THR A 146 4.11 -1.86 14.06
C THR A 146 2.96 -2.73 14.57
N LYS A 147 2.12 -3.22 13.65
CA LYS A 147 1.07 -4.21 13.92
C LYS A 147 1.33 -5.50 13.15
N LEU A 148 1.00 -6.62 13.80
CA LEU A 148 1.06 -7.97 13.24
C LEU A 148 -0.29 -8.34 12.61
N VAL A 149 -0.23 -9.02 11.47
CA VAL A 149 -1.33 -9.71 10.82
C VAL A 149 -0.88 -11.15 10.57
N GLU A 150 -1.66 -12.10 11.07
CA GLU A 150 -1.42 -13.53 10.81
C GLU A 150 -2.01 -13.91 9.45
N LEU A 151 -1.25 -14.68 8.69
CA LEU A 151 -1.61 -15.18 7.37
C LEU A 151 -2.08 -16.63 7.48
N GLU A 152 -2.96 -17.06 6.58
CA GLU A 152 -3.56 -18.42 6.60
C GLU A 152 -2.57 -19.59 6.67
N ASP A 153 -1.37 -19.44 6.10
CA ASP A 153 -0.30 -20.45 6.09
C ASP A 153 0.59 -20.42 7.35
N GLY A 154 0.23 -19.62 8.35
CA GLY A 154 1.01 -19.40 9.58
C GLY A 154 2.11 -18.34 9.42
N GLY A 155 2.26 -17.77 8.23
CA GLY A 155 3.12 -16.61 7.99
C GLY A 155 2.65 -15.38 8.76
N LYS A 156 3.56 -14.43 8.96
CA LYS A 156 3.30 -13.20 9.71
C LYS A 156 3.64 -12.00 8.84
N MET A 157 2.70 -11.06 8.72
CA MET A 157 2.93 -9.76 8.11
C MET A 157 2.97 -8.68 9.17
N PHE A 158 4.02 -7.86 9.15
CA PHE A 158 4.17 -6.72 10.04
C PHE A 158 4.04 -5.43 9.22
N ILE A 159 3.11 -4.57 9.63
CA ILE A 159 2.82 -3.29 8.98
C ILE A 159 3.18 -2.16 9.94
N THR A 160 3.96 -1.20 9.47
CA THR A 160 4.27 0.04 10.18
C THR A 160 3.74 1.21 9.35
N ALA A 161 3.12 2.20 9.99
CA ALA A 161 2.82 3.48 9.36
C ALA A 161 3.41 4.64 10.13
N THR A 162 3.95 5.60 9.41
CA THR A 162 4.59 6.79 9.98
C THR A 162 4.11 8.04 9.26
N LEU A 163 3.74 9.07 10.00
CA LEU A 163 3.49 10.40 9.45
C LEU A 163 4.80 10.97 8.92
N VAL A 164 4.82 11.43 7.67
CA VAL A 164 6.01 12.01 7.05
C VAL A 164 5.74 13.38 6.46
N ASP A 165 6.77 14.23 6.47
CA ASP A 165 6.77 15.51 5.78
C ASP A 165 6.92 15.35 4.26
N SER A 166 6.91 16.46 3.52
CA SER A 166 7.09 16.49 2.07
C SER A 166 8.46 15.98 1.59
N SER A 167 9.43 15.86 2.49
CA SER A 167 10.74 15.26 2.22
C SER A 167 10.80 13.76 2.56
N GLY A 168 9.69 13.17 3.02
CA GLY A 168 9.59 11.78 3.42
C GLY A 168 10.20 11.48 4.79
N ARG A 169 10.47 12.50 5.60
CA ARG A 169 11.04 12.34 6.96
C ARG A 169 9.92 12.26 7.99
N PRO A 170 10.07 11.45 9.06
CA PRO A 170 9.09 11.39 10.13
C PRO A 170 8.78 12.78 10.71
N VAL A 171 7.50 13.10 10.84
CA VAL A 171 7.07 14.32 11.52
C VAL A 171 7.36 14.13 13.00
N LYS A 172 8.28 14.92 13.55
CA LYS A 172 8.56 14.90 14.99
C LYS A 172 7.36 15.48 15.73
N LYS A 173 6.83 14.71 16.69
CA LYS A 173 5.83 15.19 17.65
C LYS A 173 6.46 16.13 18.67
#